data_AF-A0A7W0J1P0-F1
#
_entry.id   AF-A0A7W0J1P0-F1
#
_cell.length_a   1.000
_cell.length_b   1.000
_cell.length_c   1.000
_cell.angle_alpha   90.00
_cell.angle_beta   90.00
_cell.angle_gamma   90.00
#
_symmetry.space_group_name_H-M   'P 1'
#
loop_
_entity.id
_entity.type
_entity.pdbx_description
1 polymer ?
#
loop_
_entity_poly.entity_id
_entity_poly.type
_entity_poly.pdbx_seq_one_letter_code
_entity_poly.pdbx_strand_id
1 'polypeptide(L)' 'AALTIYDMCKAVDKGMVISDIMLMEKRGGKSGEYKRK' A
#
# COMPACT_ATOMS: atom_id res chain seq x y z
N ALA A 1 2.25 5.22 -4.99
CA ALA A 1 1.27 5.00 -6.07
C ALA A 1 -0.15 5.33 -5.62
N ALA A 2 -0.68 4.70 -4.55
CA ALA A 2 -2.08 4.92 -4.13
C ALA A 2 -2.47 6.39 -3.88
N LEU A 3 -1.58 7.19 -3.27
CA LEU A 3 -1.81 8.63 -3.07
C LEU A 3 -1.98 9.41 -4.38
N THR A 4 -1.26 9.04 -5.43
CA THR A 4 -1.38 9.66 -6.76
C THR A 4 -2.75 9.37 -7.38
N ILE A 5 -3.28 8.16 -7.18
CA ILE A 5 -4.61 7.80 -7.66
C ILE A 5 -5.69 8.61 -6.93
N TYR A 6 -5.57 8.76 -5.61
CA TYR A 6 -6.45 9.63 -4.84
C TYR A 6 -6.40 11.07 -5.39
N ASP A 7 -5.21 11.61 -5.67
CA ASP A 7 -5.07 12.97 -6.18
C ASP A 7 -5.78 13.21 -7.52
N MET A 8 -5.79 12.20 -8.41
CA MET A 8 -6.49 12.26 -9.70
C MET A 8 -8.02 12.13 -9.56
N CYS A 9 -8.50 11.38 -8.56
CA CYS A 9 -9.92 11.05 -8.44
C CYS A 9 -10.68 11.85 -7.36
N LYS A 10 -9.99 12.59 -6.50
CA LYS A 10 -10.58 13.37 -5.39
C LYS A 10 -11.63 14.40 -5.80
N ALA A 11 -11.66 14.79 -7.07
CA ALA A 11 -12.66 15.70 -7.61
C ALA A 11 -14.04 15.02 -7.81
N VAL A 12 -14.03 13.70 -8.04
CA VAL A 12 -15.23 12.89 -8.25
C VAL A 12 -15.75 12.36 -6.92
N ASP A 13 -14.85 11.87 -6.06
CA ASP A 13 -15.19 11.40 -4.73
C ASP A 13 -14.07 11.71 -3.73
N LYS A 14 -14.41 12.45 -2.67
CA LYS A 14 -13.49 12.80 -1.57
C LYS A 14 -13.49 11.77 -0.44
N GLY A 15 -14.44 10.83 -0.45
CA GLY A 15 -14.58 9.76 0.55
C GLY A 15 -13.71 8.53 0.27
N MET A 16 -12.89 8.55 -0.78
CA MET A 16 -12.04 7.42 -1.14
C MET A 16 -11.09 7.04 0.00
N VAL A 17 -11.12 5.77 0.40
CA VAL A 17 -10.24 5.22 1.43
C VAL A 17 -9.19 4.33 0.79
N ILE A 18 -7.92 4.58 1.09
CA ILE A 18 -6.82 3.68 0.70
C ILE A 18 -6.65 2.65 1.84
N SER A 19 -6.96 1.39 1.56
CA SER A 19 -6.85 0.27 2.50
C SER A 19 -5.69 -0.68 2.16
N ASP A 20 -5.47 -1.68 3.02
CA ASP A 20 -4.61 -2.85 2.77
C ASP A 20 -3.15 -2.53 2.44
N ILE A 21 -2.65 -1.40 2.95
CA ILE A 21 -1.23 -1.05 2.88
C ILE A 21 -0.48 -1.90 3.90
N MET A 22 0.24 -2.90 3.40
CA MET A 22 1.02 -3.81 4.23
C MET A 22 2.17 -4.44 3.47
N LEU A 23 3.18 -4.92 4.21
CA LEU A 23 4.27 -5.69 3.66
C LEU A 23 3.79 -7.12 3.36
N MET A 24 3.87 -7.54 2.09
CA MET A 24 3.54 -8.90 1.68
C MET A 24 4.74 -9.83 1.77
N GLU A 25 5.90 -9.32 1.39
CA GLU A 25 7.14 -10.10 1.36
C GLU A 25 8.34 -9.17 1.55
N LYS A 26 9.37 -9.68 2.24
CA LYS A 26 10.69 -9.08 2.33
C LYS A 26 11.72 -10.20 2.27
N ARG A 27 12.80 -10.00 1.52
CA ARG A 27 13.96 -10.90 1.50
C ARG A 27 15.21 -10.15 1.91
N GLY A 28 16.10 -10.80 2.65
CA GLY A 28 17.42 -10.29 3.00
C GLY A 28 17.50 -9.49 4.31
N GLY A 29 18.74 -9.33 4.78
CA GLY A 29 19.09 -8.74 6.08
C GLY A 29 19.16 -9.78 7.20
N LYS A 30 19.57 -9.36 8.41
CA LYS A 30 19.71 -10.23 9.60
C LYS A 30 18.42 -10.99 9.94
N SER A 31 17.26 -10.40 9.60
CA SER A 31 15.93 -10.95 9.86
C SER A 31 15.50 -12.04 8.87
N GLY A 32 16.24 -12.29 7.80
CA GLY A 32 15.91 -13.31 6.79
C GLY A 32 14.69 -12.98 5.93
N GLU A 33 14.03 -14.02 5.41
CA GLU A 33 12.83 -13.90 4.60
C GLU A 33 11.57 -13.75 5.47
N TYR A 34 10.72 -12.81 5.10
CA TYR A 34 9.39 -12.60 5.66
C TYR A 34 8.37 -12.73 4.54
N LYS A 35 7.34 -13.55 4.76
CA LYS A 35 6.19 -13.68 3.87
C LYS A 35 4.91 -13.67 4.71
N ARG A 36 4.00 -12.76 4.39
CA ARG A 36 2.70 -12.66 5.05
C ARG A 36 1.83 -13.86 4.64
N LYS A 37 1.20 -14.52 5.62
CA LYS A 37 0.31 -15.68 5.41
C LYS A 37 -1.06 -15.25 4.92
#